data_AF-A0A7S2A499-F1
#
_entry.id   AF-A0A7S2A499-F1
#
_cell.length_a   1.000
_cell.length_b   1.000
_cell.length_c   1.000
_cell.angle_alpha   90.00
_cell.angle_beta   90.00
_cell.angle_gamma   90.00
#
_symmetry.space_group_name_H-M   'P 1'
#
loop_
_entity.id
_entity.type
_entity.pdbx_description
1 polymer ?
#
loop_
_entity_poly.entity_id
_entity_poly.type
_entity_poly.pdbx_seq_one_letter_code
_entity_poly.pdbx_strand_id
1 'polypeptide(L)'
;SLAVVGDGTAHWNDASECDTALLDLDGMCEVTQGLDISRLFFTGDHYQQVTVSTFLEQIGLDPTIILDANGQFQKTVRCPNNGHSFEVVFTRNDLLDVADGQQVADDQRQF
;
A
#
# COMPACT_ATOMS: atom_id res chain seq x y z
N SER A 1 -5.97 -1.63 19.37
CA SER A 1 -6.54 -0.33 19.82
C SER A 1 -5.60 0.80 19.42
N LEU A 2 -6.09 1.99 19.07
CA LEU A 2 -5.20 3.12 18.73
C LEU A 2 -4.49 3.63 19.98
N ALA A 3 -3.17 3.65 19.98
CA ALA A 3 -2.36 4.24 21.04
C ALA A 3 -1.61 5.45 20.49
N VAL A 4 -1.77 6.59 21.16
CA VAL A 4 -1.00 7.80 20.86
C VAL A 4 0.28 7.72 21.69
N VAL A 5 1.43 7.64 21.02
CA VAL A 5 2.73 7.68 21.70
C VAL A 5 3.11 9.15 21.90
N GLY A 6 3.91 9.44 22.94
CA GLY A 6 4.16 10.79 23.48
C GLY A 6 4.83 11.80 22.54
N ASP A 7 5.04 11.48 21.26
CA ASP A 7 5.49 12.37 20.19
C ASP A 7 4.36 12.83 19.25
N GLY A 8 3.11 12.37 19.49
CA GLY A 8 1.94 12.74 18.70
C GLY A 8 1.67 11.81 17.50
N THR A 9 2.43 10.73 17.33
CA THR A 9 2.14 9.69 16.35
C THR A 9 1.13 8.68 16.90
N ALA A 10 0.13 8.34 16.08
CA ALA A 10 -0.87 7.35 16.43
C ALA A 10 -0.50 6.01 15.82
N HIS A 11 -0.22 5.01 16.66
CA HIS A 11 0.05 3.65 16.25
C HIS A 11 -1.18 2.79 16.51
N TRP A 12 -1.54 1.94 15.55
CA TRP A 12 -2.45 0.83 15.81
C TRP A 12 -1.71 -0.17 16.70
N ASN A 13 -2.08 -0.23 17.98
CA ASN A 13 -1.58 -1.21 18.91
C ASN A 13 -2.40 -2.49 18.71
N ASP A 14 -1.93 -3.37 17.83
CA ASP A 14 -2.46 -4.74 17.77
C ASP A 14 -2.00 -5.46 19.03
N ALA A 15 -2.88 -5.52 20.02
CA ALA A 15 -2.67 -6.22 21.29
C ALA A 15 -2.69 -7.76 21.13
N SER A 16 -2.37 -8.25 19.93
CA SER A 16 -2.07 -9.65 19.64
C SER A 16 -0.61 -9.70 19.23
N GLU A 17 0.14 -10.65 19.79
CA GLU A 17 1.56 -10.93 19.62
C GLU A 17 1.98 -11.31 18.18
N CYS A 18 1.44 -10.64 17.16
CA CYS A 18 1.88 -10.75 15.79
C CYS A 18 3.00 -9.74 15.60
N ASP A 19 4.23 -10.23 15.58
CA ASP A 19 5.40 -9.44 15.25
C ASP A 19 5.17 -8.74 13.90
N THR A 20 5.03 -7.42 13.89
CA THR A 20 5.03 -6.61 12.66
C THR A 20 6.40 -6.56 11.99
N ALA A 21 7.33 -7.42 12.43
CA ALA A 21 8.72 -7.55 12.00
C ALA A 21 8.90 -7.95 10.51
N LEU A 22 7.81 -8.15 9.76
CA LEU A 22 7.84 -8.50 8.32
C LEU A 22 7.90 -7.28 7.38
N LEU A 23 7.92 -6.06 7.91
CA LEU A 23 7.92 -4.82 7.13
C LEU A 23 9.33 -4.26 6.86
N ASP A 24 10.31 -5.12 6.60
CA ASP A 24 11.60 -4.73 6.03
C ASP A 24 11.80 -5.33 4.63
N LEU A 25 12.89 -4.95 3.96
CA LEU A 25 13.16 -5.42 2.60
C LEU A 25 13.35 -6.93 2.53
N ASP A 26 14.01 -7.54 3.51
CA ASP A 26 14.31 -8.97 3.51
C ASP A 26 13.01 -9.77 3.67
N GLY A 27 12.15 -9.39 4.63
CA GLY A 27 10.82 -9.99 4.80
C GLY A 27 9.95 -9.85 3.56
N MET A 28 9.92 -8.67 2.94
CA MET A 28 9.18 -8.48 1.68
C MET A 28 9.76 -9.32 0.53
N CYS A 29 11.06 -9.49 0.46
CA CYS A 29 11.73 -10.34 -0.52
C CYS A 29 11.44 -11.82 -0.34
N GLU A 30 11.36 -12.29 0.90
CA GLU A 30 10.93 -13.66 1.22
C GLU A 30 9.46 -13.89 0.84
N VAL A 31 8.56 -12.96 1.20
CA VAL A 31 7.13 -13.07 0.89
C VAL A 31 6.87 -13.06 -0.63
N THR A 32 7.47 -12.11 -1.35
CA THR A 32 7.28 -11.98 -2.80
C THR A 32 7.84 -13.18 -3.55
N GLN A 33 8.99 -13.72 -3.14
CA GLN A 33 9.52 -14.95 -3.70
C GLN A 33 8.65 -16.17 -3.36
N GLY A 34 8.26 -16.32 -2.10
CA GLY A 34 7.49 -17.46 -1.61
C GLY A 34 6.09 -17.56 -2.23
N LEU A 35 5.51 -16.42 -2.61
CA LEU A 35 4.19 -16.32 -3.25
C LEU A 35 4.27 -16.09 -4.78
N ASP A 36 5.46 -16.07 -5.37
CA ASP A 36 5.70 -15.75 -6.79
C ASP A 36 5.05 -14.42 -7.23
N ILE A 37 5.12 -13.41 -6.37
CA ILE A 37 4.62 -12.06 -6.63
C ILE A 37 5.71 -11.27 -7.33
N SER A 38 5.52 -11.01 -8.62
CA SER A 38 6.41 -10.17 -9.41
C SER A 38 6.09 -8.68 -9.33
N ARG A 39 4.87 -8.30 -8.88
CA ARG A 39 4.43 -6.91 -8.87
C ARG A 39 3.38 -6.63 -7.80
N LEU A 40 3.57 -5.52 -7.10
CA LEU A 40 2.61 -4.91 -6.17
C LEU A 40 1.99 -3.70 -6.86
N PHE A 41 0.67 -3.72 -7.00
CA PHE A 41 -0.09 -2.63 -7.63
C PHE A 41 -0.84 -1.82 -6.59
N PHE A 42 -0.67 -0.52 -6.67
CA PHE A 42 -1.39 0.47 -5.89
C PHE A 42 -2.12 1.39 -6.87
N THR A 43 -3.43 1.57 -6.69
CA THR A 43 -4.22 2.45 -7.56
C THR A 43 -5.13 3.28 -6.69
N GLY A 44 -5.12 4.59 -6.88
CA GLY A 44 -5.92 5.49 -6.06
C GLY A 44 -5.48 6.93 -6.16
N ASP A 45 -5.93 7.73 -5.21
CA ASP A 45 -5.71 9.16 -5.14
C ASP A 45 -4.36 9.53 -4.50
N HIS A 46 -4.27 10.78 -4.05
CA HIS A 46 -3.09 11.29 -3.33
C HIS A 46 -2.80 10.53 -2.04
N TYR A 47 -3.80 10.06 -1.29
CA TYR A 47 -3.57 9.29 -0.06
C TYR A 47 -2.94 7.94 -0.39
N GLN A 48 -3.41 7.30 -1.46
CA GLN A 48 -2.78 6.06 -1.92
C GLN A 48 -1.33 6.29 -2.38
N GLN A 49 -1.04 7.42 -3.03
CA GLN A 49 0.34 7.81 -3.37
C GLN A 49 1.22 7.95 -2.11
N VAL A 50 0.70 8.59 -1.05
CA VAL A 50 1.39 8.71 0.24
C VAL A 50 1.62 7.33 0.86
N THR A 51 0.65 6.41 0.80
CA THR A 51 0.83 5.03 1.27
C THR A 51 1.98 4.32 0.55
N VAL A 52 2.12 4.48 -0.76
CA VAL A 52 3.24 3.89 -1.51
C VAL A 52 4.57 4.50 -1.08
N SER A 53 4.61 5.83 -0.90
CA SER A 53 5.78 6.54 -0.38
C SER A 53 6.20 5.99 1.00
N THR A 54 5.26 5.87 1.94
CA THR A 54 5.52 5.32 3.29
C THR A 54 5.95 3.86 3.24
N PHE A 55 5.32 3.04 2.38
CA PHE A 55 5.71 1.64 2.19
C PHE A 55 7.16 1.52 1.74
N LEU A 56 7.57 2.31 0.75
CA LEU A 56 8.96 2.31 0.27
C LEU A 56 9.94 2.70 1.39
N GLU A 57 9.60 3.71 2.19
CA GLU A 57 10.43 4.14 3.33
C GLU A 57 10.56 3.03 4.38
N GLN A 58 9.45 2.35 4.71
CA GLN A 58 9.43 1.27 5.70
C GLN A 58 10.35 0.11 5.30
N ILE A 59 10.38 -0.23 4.01
CA ILE A 59 11.27 -1.28 3.48
C ILE A 59 12.67 -0.76 3.14
N GLY A 60 13.05 0.44 3.61
CA GLY A 60 14.40 0.99 3.47
C GLY A 60 14.76 1.47 2.07
N LEU A 61 13.78 1.83 1.24
CA LEU A 61 13.98 2.34 -0.11
C LEU A 61 13.66 3.84 -0.19
N ASP A 62 14.22 4.52 -1.21
CA ASP A 62 13.88 5.92 -1.49
C ASP A 62 12.35 6.09 -1.68
N PRO A 63 11.67 6.90 -0.84
CA PRO A 63 10.23 7.08 -0.87
C PRO A 63 9.74 8.03 -1.97
N THR A 64 10.65 8.66 -2.72
CA THR A 64 10.30 9.65 -3.73
C THR A 64 9.44 9.06 -4.85
N ILE A 65 8.19 9.53 -4.95
CA ILE A 65 7.26 9.18 -6.02
C ILE A 65 7.19 10.32 -7.04
N ILE A 66 7.73 10.09 -8.24
CA ILE A 66 7.59 10.99 -9.40
C ILE A 66 6.68 10.29 -10.41
N LEU A 67 5.53 10.90 -10.67
CA LEU A 67 4.58 10.39 -11.65
C LEU A 67 5.02 10.77 -13.07
N ASP A 68 4.83 9.85 -14.01
CA ASP A 68 4.96 10.11 -15.44
C ASP A 68 3.77 10.91 -15.99
N ALA A 69 3.78 11.17 -17.30
CA ALA A 69 2.72 11.91 -17.98
C ALA A 69 1.34 11.22 -17.92
N ASN A 70 1.30 9.91 -17.65
CA ASN A 70 0.07 9.12 -17.50
C ASN A 70 -0.36 9.01 -16.02
N GLY A 71 0.33 9.68 -15.10
CA GLY A 71 0.05 9.58 -13.67
C GLY A 71 0.53 8.26 -13.06
N GLN A 72 1.52 7.60 -13.66
CA GLN A 72 2.06 6.33 -13.18
C GLN A 72 3.44 6.48 -12.55
N PHE A 73 3.72 5.65 -11.56
CA PHE A 73 5.03 5.45 -10.97
C PHE A 73 5.35 3.96 -11.00
N GLN A 74 6.61 3.62 -11.28
CA GLN A 74 7.10 2.25 -11.26
C GLN A 74 8.52 2.23 -10.71
N LYS A 75 8.78 1.30 -9.79
CA LYS A 75 10.11 1.05 -9.22
C LYS A 75 10.37 -0.45 -9.15
N THR A 76 11.48 -0.89 -9.73
CA THR A 76 11.96 -2.26 -9.55
C THR A 76 12.74 -2.36 -8.25
N VAL A 77 12.30 -3.25 -7.36
CA VAL A 77 12.96 -3.57 -6.11
C VAL A 77 13.81 -4.82 -6.32
N ARG A 78 15.09 -4.74 -6.00
CA ARG A 78 16.03 -5.86 -6.14
C ARG A 78 16.33 -6.45 -4.77
N CYS A 79 16.08 -7.74 -4.63
CA CYS A 79 16.33 -8.47 -3.40
C CYS A 79 17.81 -8.89 -3.33
N PRO A 80 18.56 -8.42 -2.32
CA PRO A 80 20.01 -8.59 -2.28
C PRO A 80 20.46 -10.04 -2.11
N ASN A 81 19.67 -10.87 -1.44
CA ASN A 81 20.11 -12.18 -0.95
C ASN A 81 19.70 -13.38 -1.82
N ASN A 82 18.75 -13.22 -2.74
CA ASN A 82 18.14 -14.33 -3.50
C ASN A 82 18.05 -14.10 -5.01
N GLY A 83 18.51 -12.95 -5.52
CA GLY A 83 18.45 -12.61 -6.95
C GLY A 83 17.03 -12.39 -7.50
N HIS A 84 16.02 -12.39 -6.63
CA HIS A 84 14.65 -12.07 -6.96
C HIS A 84 14.47 -10.56 -7.12
N SER A 85 13.46 -10.15 -7.88
CA SER A 85 13.04 -8.76 -7.95
C SER A 85 11.54 -8.69 -8.16
N PHE A 86 10.92 -7.71 -7.54
CA PHE A 86 9.53 -7.38 -7.76
C PHE A 86 9.38 -5.90 -8.12
N GLU A 87 8.22 -5.53 -8.63
CA GLU A 87 7.93 -4.15 -9.01
C GLU A 87 6.89 -3.54 -8.07
N VAL A 88 7.11 -2.30 -7.69
CA VAL A 88 6.11 -1.45 -7.03
C VAL A 88 5.56 -0.51 -8.07
N VAL A 89 4.27 -0.61 -8.36
CA VAL A 89 3.58 0.21 -9.35
C VAL A 89 2.47 0.99 -8.68
N PHE A 90 2.46 2.30 -8.91
CA PHE A 90 1.35 3.17 -8.54
C PHE A 90 0.72 3.76 -9.80
N THR A 91 -0.61 3.72 -9.89
CA THR A 91 -1.38 4.43 -10.93
C THR A 91 -2.35 5.39 -10.25
N ARG A 92 -2.21 6.68 -10.55
CA ARG A 92 -3.14 7.68 -10.05
C ARG A 92 -4.53 7.44 -10.64
N ASN A 93 -5.53 7.34 -9.77
CA ASN A 93 -6.92 7.26 -10.12
C ASN A 93 -7.76 7.95 -9.04
N ASP A 94 -8.03 9.23 -9.26
CA ASP A 94 -8.85 10.06 -8.35
C ASP A 94 -10.35 9.73 -8.45
N LEU A 95 -10.73 8.81 -9.36
CA LEU A 95 -12.11 8.42 -9.64
C LEU A 95 -12.45 7.02 -9.13
N LEU A 96 -11.56 6.34 -8.40
CA LEU A 96 -11.94 5.13 -7.67
C LEU A 96 -12.92 5.44 -6.51
N ASP A 97 -13.14 6.72 -6.24
CA ASP A 97 -14.17 7.24 -5.36
C ASP A 97 -15.52 7.33 -6.09
N VAL A 98 -16.10 6.19 -6.47
CA VAL A 98 -17.51 6.10 -6.87
C VAL A 98 -18.11 4.74 -6.48
N ALA A 99 -18.72 4.70 -5.29
CA ALA A 99 -20.12 4.29 -5.06
C ALA A 99 -20.39 3.91 -3.59
N ASP A 100 -20.36 4.87 -2.67
CA ASP A 100 -21.21 4.80 -1.48
C ASP A 100 -22.32 5.85 -1.64
N GLY A 101 -23.45 5.43 -2.22
CA GLY A 101 -24.66 6.26 -2.25
C GLY A 101 -25.59 6.15 -3.45
N GLN A 102 -25.32 5.30 -4.46
CA GLN A 102 -26.25 5.17 -5.59
C GLN A 102 -26.51 3.73 -6.00
N GLN A 103 -26.97 2.92 -5.03
CA GLN A 103 -27.75 1.72 -5.33
C GLN A 103 -28.66 1.30 -4.16
N VAL A 104 -29.65 2.14 -3.81
CA VAL A 104 -30.96 1.66 -3.33
C VAL A 104 -32.06 2.59 -3.89
N ALA A 105 -32.17 2.67 -5.21
CA ALA A 105 -33.45 2.99 -5.81
C ALA A 105 -34.22 1.66 -5.97
N ASP A 106 -35.50 1.67 -5.64
CA ASP A 106 -36.51 0.61 -5.86
C ASP A 106 -36.89 -0.35 -4.71
N ASP A 107 -36.95 0.10 -3.44
CA ASP A 107 -37.69 -0.67 -2.41
C ASP A 107 -38.52 0.16 -1.40
N GLN A 108 -39.03 1.33 -1.81
CA GLN A 108 -40.03 2.09 -1.01
C GLN A 108 -41.29 2.48 -1.79
N ARG A 109 -41.67 1.68 -2.79
CA ARG A 109 -42.99 1.76 -3.42
C ARG A 109 -43.67 0.41 -3.44
N GLN A 110 -43.98 -0.11 -2.26
CA GLN A 110 -45.08 -1.02 -1.97
C GLN A 110 -44.99 -1.41 -0.50
N PHE A 111 -45.79 -0.77 0.35
CA PHE A 111 -46.64 -1.32 1.42
C PHE A 111 -47.30 -0.15 2.15
#